data_AF-A0A519X8P8-F1
#
_entry.id   AF-A0A519X8P8-F1
#
_cell.length_a   1.000
_cell.length_b   1.000
_cell.length_c   1.000
_cell.angle_alpha   90.00
_cell.angle_beta   90.00
_cell.angle_gamma   90.00
#
_symmetry.space_group_name_H-M   'P 1'
#
loop_
_entity.id
_entity.type
_entity.pdbx_description
1 polymer ?
#
loop_
_entity_poly.entity_id
_entity_poly.type
_entity_poly.pdbx_seq_one_letter_code
_entity_poly.pdbx_strand_id
1 'polypeptide(L)'
;MRNCFLVFLVIAGFQLQAQPSLKGGLGPFVQSNKLYPRYSQINCIQGTVNIAFKLDKKGNVYYSEVRKGVGTDLDDEALRLIRMSSGKWIVPADHDTATAIIAPINFSLSDCTGKSPREVKAAIDAYKATTDLTNTVLNYYRNKELGKPLGVSESRIMELKQTLEIDDAYLQQRLENGTKKLKQKDNQGACEDFKFVKYMGSKLADELLAKYCK
;
A
#
# COMPACT_ATOMS: atom_id res chain seq x y z
N MET A 1 61.73 34.55 14.60
CA MET A 1 61.22 34.64 13.21
C MET A 1 59.97 33.77 13.13
N ARG A 2 58.89 34.32 12.57
CA ARG A 2 57.50 33.92 12.80
C ARG A 2 57.10 32.74 11.89
N ASN A 3 56.61 31.67 12.50
CA ASN A 3 56.13 30.43 11.86
C ASN A 3 55.05 30.71 10.81
N CYS A 4 55.19 30.09 9.64
CA CYS A 4 54.15 30.00 8.62
C CYS A 4 53.74 28.53 8.49
N PHE A 5 52.68 28.12 9.20
CA PHE A 5 52.04 26.83 8.98
C PHE A 5 50.73 27.08 8.23
N LEU A 6 50.76 26.83 6.92
CA LEU A 6 49.57 26.75 6.08
C LEU A 6 48.82 25.47 6.44
N VAL A 7 47.69 25.61 7.14
CA VAL A 7 46.76 24.51 7.39
C VAL A 7 45.92 24.32 6.13
N PHE A 8 46.24 23.28 5.35
CA PHE A 8 45.36 22.79 4.29
C PHE A 8 44.20 22.01 4.94
N LEU A 9 43.04 22.66 4.98
CA LEU A 9 41.79 22.07 5.43
C LEU A 9 41.26 21.16 4.31
N VAL A 10 41.50 19.86 4.42
CA VAL A 10 40.94 18.86 3.49
C VAL A 10 39.46 18.74 3.79
N ILE A 11 38.63 19.44 3.02
CA ILE A 11 37.18 19.25 3.02
C ILE A 11 36.93 17.91 2.31
N ALA A 12 36.73 16.85 3.09
CA ALA A 12 36.19 15.60 2.57
C ALA A 12 34.77 15.88 2.05
N GLY A 13 34.62 16.00 0.73
CA GLY A 13 33.32 16.17 0.10
C GLY A 13 32.47 14.92 0.32
N PHE A 14 31.45 15.02 1.18
CA PHE A 14 30.37 14.04 1.22
C PHE A 14 29.64 14.12 -0.12
N GLN A 15 29.88 13.17 -1.02
CA GLN A 15 29.08 13.05 -2.24
C GLN A 15 27.67 12.63 -1.81
N LEU A 16 26.70 13.55 -1.89
CA LEU A 16 25.29 13.19 -1.82
C LEU A 16 25.00 12.25 -2.98
N GLN A 17 24.77 10.97 -2.68
CA GLN A 17 24.28 10.03 -3.69
C GLN A 17 22.95 10.55 -4.22
N ALA A 18 22.85 10.65 -5.55
CA ALA A 18 21.60 11.02 -6.19
C ALA A 18 20.52 10.00 -5.79
N GLN A 19 19.35 10.49 -5.40
CA GLN A 19 18.22 9.63 -5.08
C GLN A 19 17.24 9.55 -6.25
N PRO A 20 16.48 8.45 -6.39
CA PRO A 20 15.43 8.40 -7.38
C PRO A 20 14.40 9.51 -7.20
N SER A 21 13.93 10.07 -8.31
CA SER A 21 12.96 11.15 -8.32
C SER A 21 11.87 10.91 -9.36
N LEU A 22 10.64 11.31 -9.07
CA LEU A 22 9.54 11.17 -10.01
C LEU A 22 9.58 12.28 -11.05
N LYS A 23 9.48 11.95 -12.34
CA LYS A 23 9.36 12.96 -13.40
C LYS A 23 8.15 13.87 -13.16
N GLY A 24 8.39 15.17 -13.04
CA GLY A 24 7.35 16.17 -12.70
C GLY A 24 7.06 16.31 -11.21
N GLY A 25 7.75 15.56 -10.34
CA GLY A 25 7.63 15.64 -8.88
C GLY A 25 6.50 14.78 -8.30
N LEU A 26 6.77 14.17 -7.14
CA LEU A 26 5.79 13.32 -6.44
C LEU A 26 4.57 14.11 -5.97
N GLY A 27 4.77 15.33 -5.44
CA GLY A 27 3.68 16.19 -4.98
C GLY A 27 2.63 16.49 -6.06
N PRO A 28 3.02 17.09 -7.20
CA PRO A 28 2.10 17.34 -8.32
C PRO A 28 1.43 16.07 -8.86
N PHE A 29 2.17 14.96 -8.94
CA PHE A 29 1.61 13.68 -9.33
C PHE A 29 0.52 13.20 -8.36
N VAL A 30 0.78 13.25 -7.06
CA VAL A 30 -0.21 12.88 -6.03
C VAL A 30 -1.43 13.78 -6.12
N GLN A 31 -1.27 15.10 -6.21
CA GLN A 31 -2.42 16.01 -6.24
C GLN A 31 -3.31 15.82 -7.48
N SER A 32 -2.72 15.48 -8.63
CA SER A 32 -3.49 15.26 -9.86
C SER A 32 -4.17 13.89 -9.95
N ASN A 33 -3.71 12.89 -9.18
CA ASN A 33 -4.20 11.51 -9.30
C ASN A 33 -4.91 11.00 -8.04
N LYS A 34 -4.83 11.72 -6.92
CA LYS A 34 -5.41 11.34 -5.63
C LYS A 34 -6.92 11.35 -5.69
N LEU A 35 -7.51 10.25 -5.24
CA LEU A 35 -8.94 10.10 -5.01
C LEU A 35 -9.12 9.94 -3.51
N TYR A 36 -9.89 10.83 -2.88
CA TYR A 36 -10.16 10.70 -1.45
C TYR A 36 -11.12 9.52 -1.23
N PRO A 37 -10.72 8.47 -0.50
CA PRO A 37 -11.58 7.33 -0.25
C PRO A 37 -12.82 7.71 0.56
N ARG A 38 -13.97 7.11 0.22
CA ARG A 38 -15.28 7.51 0.76
C ARG A 38 -15.33 7.40 2.28
N TYR A 39 -14.82 6.31 2.87
CA TYR A 39 -14.90 6.11 4.32
C TYR A 39 -14.10 7.17 5.06
N SER A 40 -12.86 7.43 4.63
CA SER A 40 -12.04 8.47 5.23
C SER A 40 -12.59 9.89 4.98
N GLN A 41 -13.17 10.14 3.81
CA GLN A 41 -13.77 11.44 3.48
C GLN A 41 -14.94 11.78 4.40
N ILE A 42 -15.94 10.90 4.51
CA ILE A 42 -17.14 11.14 5.34
C ILE A 42 -16.82 11.18 6.83
N ASN A 43 -15.68 10.61 7.24
CA ASN A 43 -15.25 10.56 8.63
C ASN A 43 -14.15 11.56 8.95
N CYS A 44 -13.83 12.49 8.05
CA CYS A 44 -12.82 13.53 8.29
C CYS A 44 -11.45 12.94 8.69
N ILE A 45 -11.14 11.72 8.24
CA ILE A 45 -9.91 11.02 8.55
C ILE A 45 -8.84 11.56 7.62
N GLN A 46 -7.83 12.20 8.18
CA GLN A 46 -6.70 12.81 7.47
C GLN A 46 -5.39 12.25 8.01
N GLY A 47 -4.31 12.42 7.25
CA GLY A 47 -2.99 12.02 7.72
C GLY A 47 -1.97 11.86 6.61
N THR A 48 -0.76 11.46 7.02
CA THR A 48 0.31 11.10 6.10
C THR A 48 0.57 9.60 6.19
N VAL A 49 0.54 8.94 5.03
CA VAL A 49 0.87 7.53 4.87
C VAL A 49 2.28 7.43 4.30
N ASN A 50 3.17 6.71 4.98
CA ASN A 50 4.51 6.43 4.48
C ASN A 50 4.52 5.08 3.76
N ILE A 51 4.75 5.11 2.46
CA ILE A 51 4.90 3.92 1.63
C ILE A 51 6.39 3.64 1.44
N ALA A 52 6.82 2.43 1.79
CA ALA A 52 8.12 1.91 1.40
C ALA A 52 7.98 1.19 0.05
N PHE A 53 8.83 1.49 -0.91
CA PHE A 53 8.77 0.88 -2.24
C PHE A 53 10.15 0.74 -2.87
N LYS A 54 10.27 -0.16 -3.84
CA LYS A 54 11.52 -0.42 -4.55
C LYS A 54 11.33 -0.24 -6.04
N LEU A 55 12.37 0.27 -6.69
CA LEU A 55 12.38 0.58 -8.11
C LEU A 55 13.39 -0.29 -8.84
N ASP A 56 13.03 -0.72 -10.05
CA ASP A 56 14.02 -1.24 -10.99
C ASP A 56 14.78 -0.09 -11.66
N LYS A 57 15.83 -0.40 -12.44
CA LYS A 57 16.62 0.60 -13.17
C LYS A 57 15.82 1.38 -14.23
N LYS A 58 14.63 0.90 -14.60
CA LYS A 58 13.71 1.55 -15.55
C LYS A 58 12.67 2.42 -14.84
N GLY A 59 12.75 2.55 -13.51
CA GLY A 59 11.81 3.33 -12.71
C GLY A 59 10.45 2.67 -12.49
N ASN A 60 10.33 1.35 -12.71
CA ASN A 60 9.12 0.60 -12.39
C ASN A 60 9.11 0.24 -10.90
N VAL A 61 7.95 0.41 -10.27
CA VAL A 61 7.71 -0.07 -8.91
C VAL A 61 7.47 -1.57 -8.97
N TYR A 62 8.37 -2.36 -8.39
CA TYR A 62 8.24 -3.82 -8.34
C TYR A 62 7.88 -4.35 -6.94
N TYR A 63 7.98 -3.49 -5.93
CA TYR A 63 7.58 -3.77 -4.54
C TYR A 63 7.07 -2.50 -3.88
N SER A 64 6.02 -2.62 -3.07
CA SER A 64 5.47 -1.53 -2.26
C SER A 64 4.77 -2.08 -1.01
N GLU A 65 4.88 -1.37 0.10
CA GLU A 65 4.20 -1.70 1.35
C GLU A 65 3.93 -0.44 2.18
N VAL A 66 2.91 -0.52 3.05
CA VAL A 66 2.65 0.54 4.03
C VAL A 66 3.65 0.37 5.17
N ARG A 67 4.57 1.34 5.31
CA ARG A 67 5.54 1.36 6.42
C ARG A 67 4.96 2.03 7.67
N LYS A 68 4.15 3.08 7.47
CA LYS A 68 3.37 3.74 8.53
C LYS A 68 2.09 4.28 7.92
N GLY A 69 0.96 3.71 8.31
CA GLY A 69 -0.36 4.10 7.81
C GLY A 69 -1.18 4.88 8.82
N VAL A 70 -2.34 5.34 8.36
CA VAL A 70 -3.44 5.83 9.21
C VAL A 70 -4.26 4.64 9.73
N GLY A 71 -4.25 3.52 9.00
CA GLY A 71 -5.00 2.31 9.30
C GLY A 71 -6.43 2.35 8.76
N THR A 72 -6.62 2.98 7.61
CA THR A 72 -7.90 3.10 6.89
C THR A 72 -7.70 2.95 5.38
N ASP A 73 -8.75 3.15 4.60
CA ASP A 73 -8.73 3.16 3.13
C ASP A 73 -7.78 4.22 2.51
N LEU A 74 -7.23 5.16 3.31
CA LEU A 74 -6.12 6.03 2.87
C LEU A 74 -4.83 5.26 2.58
N ASP A 75 -4.58 4.17 3.30
CA ASP A 75 -3.37 3.37 3.15
C ASP A 75 -3.35 2.67 1.78
N ASP A 76 -4.51 2.15 1.35
CA ASP A 76 -4.71 1.54 0.03
C ASP A 76 -4.58 2.56 -1.10
N GLU A 77 -5.12 3.77 -0.91
CA GLU A 77 -4.98 4.85 -1.88
C GLU A 77 -3.52 5.32 -2.03
N ALA A 78 -2.78 5.41 -0.93
CA ALA A 78 -1.35 5.72 -0.97
C ALA A 78 -0.55 4.66 -1.74
N LEU A 79 -0.85 3.37 -1.52
CA LEU A 79 -0.27 2.27 -2.31
C LEU A 79 -0.62 2.41 -3.79
N ARG A 80 -1.89 2.68 -4.12
CA ARG A 80 -2.35 2.87 -5.51
C ARG A 80 -1.59 3.99 -6.20
N LEU A 81 -1.40 5.13 -5.54
CA LEU A 81 -0.66 6.26 -6.09
C LEU A 81 0.79 5.90 -6.38
N ILE A 82 1.49 5.23 -5.46
CA ILE A 82 2.86 4.78 -5.69
C ILE A 82 2.92 3.78 -6.84
N ARG A 83 2.03 2.79 -6.91
CA ARG A 83 1.99 1.83 -8.01
C ARG A 83 1.67 2.49 -9.36
N MET A 84 0.76 3.46 -9.39
CA MET A 84 0.42 4.25 -10.59
C MET A 84 1.57 5.14 -11.08
N SER A 85 2.54 5.44 -10.21
CA SER A 85 3.76 6.18 -10.56
C SER A 85 4.83 5.30 -11.24
N SER A 86 4.62 3.98 -11.33
CA SER A 86 5.53 3.03 -11.95
C SER A 86 5.89 3.42 -13.40
N GLY A 87 7.17 3.34 -13.73
CA GLY A 87 7.74 3.69 -15.04
C GLY A 87 7.96 5.19 -15.25
N LYS A 88 7.69 6.03 -14.23
CA LYS A 88 7.85 7.50 -14.30
C LYS A 88 9.01 8.01 -13.43
N TRP A 89 9.69 7.11 -12.72
CA TRP A 89 10.83 7.45 -11.87
C TRP A 89 12.13 7.52 -12.67
N ILE A 90 12.92 8.54 -12.36
CA ILE A 90 14.31 8.68 -12.80
C ILE A 90 15.16 8.03 -11.72
N VAL A 91 15.83 6.93 -12.05
CA VAL A 91 16.65 6.15 -11.13
C VAL A 91 18.13 6.33 -11.48
N PRO A 92 18.96 6.85 -10.55
CA PRO A 92 20.39 6.98 -10.75
C PRO A 92 21.08 5.64 -11.05
N ALA A 93 22.13 5.67 -11.86
CA ALA A 93 22.82 4.46 -12.31
C ALA A 93 23.37 3.63 -11.12
N ASP A 94 23.84 4.30 -10.08
CA ASP A 94 24.43 3.75 -8.85
C ASP A 94 23.39 3.40 -7.77
N HIS A 95 22.10 3.68 -7.98
CA HIS A 95 21.06 3.36 -7.00
C HIS A 95 20.93 1.85 -6.77
N ASP A 96 21.08 1.38 -5.53
CA ASP A 96 20.79 -0.01 -5.18
C ASP A 96 19.29 -0.30 -5.25
N THR A 97 18.88 -1.13 -6.21
CA THR A 97 17.47 -1.47 -6.43
C THR A 97 16.85 -2.27 -5.28
N ALA A 98 17.66 -2.89 -4.41
CA ALA A 98 17.16 -3.61 -3.24
C ALA A 98 16.79 -2.67 -2.08
N THR A 99 17.31 -1.44 -2.09
CA THR A 99 17.03 -0.41 -1.09
C THR A 99 15.63 0.17 -1.28
N ALA A 100 14.87 0.24 -0.18
CA ALA A 100 13.53 0.81 -0.18
C ALA A 100 13.58 2.34 -0.07
N ILE A 101 12.81 3.01 -0.92
CA ILE A 101 12.51 4.45 -0.85
C ILE A 101 11.28 4.63 0.02
N ILE A 102 11.26 5.67 0.85
CA ILE A 102 10.09 6.03 1.66
C ILE A 102 9.44 7.29 1.09
N ALA A 103 8.21 7.17 0.61
CA ALA A 103 7.42 8.30 0.13
C ALA A 103 6.31 8.65 1.15
N PRO A 104 6.28 9.87 1.70
CA PRO A 104 5.15 10.36 2.48
C PRO A 104 4.04 10.86 1.55
N ILE A 105 2.84 10.29 1.66
CA ILE A 105 1.64 10.68 0.92
C ILE A 105 0.68 11.39 1.87
N ASN A 106 0.44 12.68 1.64
CA ASN A 106 -0.40 13.51 2.51
C ASN A 106 -1.85 13.58 2.01
N PHE A 107 -2.77 13.26 2.91
CA PHE A 107 -4.22 13.40 2.77
C PHE A 107 -4.72 14.48 3.71
N SER A 108 -5.20 15.57 3.11
CA SER A 108 -5.79 16.70 3.80
C SER A 108 -7.14 17.03 3.18
N LEU A 109 -8.13 17.31 4.02
CA LEU A 109 -9.44 17.80 3.62
C LEU A 109 -9.53 19.29 3.96
N SER A 110 -10.22 20.04 3.12
CA SER A 110 -10.44 21.48 3.33
C SER A 110 -11.62 21.78 4.25
N ASP A 111 -12.58 20.85 4.36
CA ASP A 111 -13.76 21.00 5.21
C ASP A 111 -13.97 19.74 6.05
N CYS A 112 -13.72 19.87 7.35
CA CYS A 112 -13.92 18.85 8.39
C CYS A 112 -14.55 19.46 9.64
N THR A 113 -15.32 20.54 9.45
CA THR A 113 -15.83 21.39 10.54
C THR A 113 -16.83 20.69 11.47
N GLY A 114 -17.35 19.52 11.08
CA GLY A 114 -18.40 18.80 11.80
C GLY A 114 -17.96 17.59 12.64
N LYS A 115 -16.67 17.24 12.72
CA LYS A 115 -16.24 16.05 13.50
C LYS A 115 -15.15 16.38 14.52
N SER A 116 -15.38 15.97 15.76
CA SER A 116 -14.38 16.05 16.82
C SER A 116 -13.26 15.02 16.62
N PRO A 117 -12.05 15.26 17.17
CA PRO A 117 -10.97 14.28 17.14
C PRO A 117 -11.35 12.91 17.73
N ARG A 118 -12.28 12.87 18.70
CA ARG A 118 -12.78 11.63 19.29
C ARG A 118 -13.63 10.83 18.30
N GLU A 119 -14.48 11.48 17.53
CA GLU A 119 -15.31 10.84 16.51
C GLU A 119 -14.46 10.31 15.35
N VAL A 120 -13.45 11.09 14.91
CA VAL A 120 -12.49 10.64 13.90
C VAL A 120 -11.74 9.40 14.39
N LYS A 121 -11.27 9.41 15.66
CA LYS A 121 -10.61 8.25 16.26
C LYS A 121 -11.54 7.03 16.33
N ALA A 122 -12.80 7.22 16.74
CA ALA A 122 -13.77 6.13 16.80
C ALA A 122 -14.03 5.51 15.42
N ALA A 123 -14.07 6.32 14.35
CA ALA A 123 -14.18 5.81 12.99
C ALA A 123 -12.93 4.99 12.59
N ILE A 124 -11.73 5.48 12.87
CA ILE A 124 -10.49 4.71 12.61
C ILE A 124 -10.52 3.36 13.35
N ASP A 125 -10.92 3.36 14.63
CA ASP A 125 -10.99 2.15 15.44
C ASP A 125 -12.05 1.16 14.89
N ALA A 126 -13.20 1.66 14.43
CA ALA A 126 -14.23 0.84 13.79
C ALA A 126 -13.77 0.23 12.45
N TYR A 127 -13.04 0.98 11.63
CA TYR A 127 -12.44 0.46 10.39
C TYR A 127 -11.45 -0.67 10.69
N LYS A 128 -10.58 -0.47 11.69
CA LYS A 128 -9.60 -1.48 12.13
C LYS A 128 -10.28 -2.74 12.64
N ALA A 129 -11.32 -2.62 13.45
CA ALA A 129 -12.09 -3.77 13.91
C ALA A 129 -12.65 -4.60 12.73
N THR A 130 -13.19 -3.93 11.71
CA THR A 130 -13.68 -4.60 10.48
C THR A 130 -12.55 -5.28 9.70
N THR A 131 -11.38 -4.64 9.64
CA THR A 131 -10.16 -5.19 9.02
C THR A 131 -9.69 -6.44 9.77
N ASP A 132 -9.74 -6.45 11.11
CA ASP A 132 -9.36 -7.60 11.93
C ASP A 132 -10.28 -8.80 11.72
N LEU A 133 -11.59 -8.57 11.56
CA LEU A 133 -12.54 -9.61 11.17
C LEU A 133 -12.19 -10.18 9.78
N THR A 134 -11.89 -9.31 8.82
CA THR A 134 -11.48 -9.71 7.47
C THR A 134 -10.20 -10.55 7.52
N ASN A 135 -9.20 -10.12 8.30
CA ASN A 135 -7.94 -10.84 8.50
C ASN A 135 -8.14 -12.20 9.16
N THR A 136 -9.12 -12.32 10.05
CA THR A 136 -9.49 -13.60 10.66
C THR A 136 -9.95 -14.60 9.60
N VAL A 137 -10.80 -14.18 8.67
CA VAL A 137 -11.24 -15.02 7.54
C VAL A 137 -10.06 -15.40 6.63
N LEU A 138 -9.26 -14.41 6.24
CA LEU A 138 -8.08 -14.64 5.38
C LEU A 138 -7.09 -15.64 6.01
N ASN A 139 -6.82 -15.50 7.29
CA ASN A 139 -5.89 -16.37 8.02
C ASN A 139 -6.44 -17.79 8.17
N TYR A 140 -7.75 -17.94 8.39
CA TYR A 140 -8.38 -19.26 8.46
C TYR A 140 -8.14 -20.07 7.18
N TYR A 141 -8.46 -19.51 6.00
CA TYR A 141 -8.28 -20.24 4.74
C TYR A 141 -6.80 -20.44 4.39
N ARG A 142 -5.93 -19.47 4.72
CA ARG A 142 -4.49 -19.64 4.57
C ARG A 142 -3.96 -20.79 5.43
N ASN A 143 -4.37 -20.88 6.70
CA ASN A 143 -3.93 -21.95 7.59
C ASN A 143 -4.51 -23.30 7.17
N LYS A 144 -5.75 -23.32 6.66
CA LYS A 144 -6.38 -24.54 6.09
C LYS A 144 -5.57 -25.08 4.92
N GLU A 145 -5.11 -24.23 4.00
CA GLU A 145 -4.22 -24.62 2.90
C GLU A 145 -2.86 -25.13 3.40
N LEU A 146 -2.29 -24.49 4.42
CA LEU A 146 -0.97 -24.83 4.97
C LEU A 146 -0.99 -26.01 5.97
N GLY A 147 -2.15 -26.59 6.28
CA GLY A 147 -2.27 -27.61 7.33
C GLY A 147 -1.93 -27.11 8.73
N LYS A 148 -2.05 -25.80 8.99
CA LYS A 148 -1.76 -25.17 10.28
C LYS A 148 -2.98 -25.15 11.20
N PRO A 149 -2.80 -25.01 12.52
CA PRO A 149 -3.92 -24.79 13.45
C PRO A 149 -4.79 -23.60 13.03
N LEU A 150 -6.11 -23.82 12.99
CA LEU A 150 -7.06 -22.83 12.46
C LEU A 150 -7.44 -21.77 13.49
N GLY A 151 -7.46 -22.12 14.78
CA GLY A 151 -7.78 -21.20 15.89
C GLY A 151 -9.24 -20.72 15.97
N VAL A 152 -10.04 -20.95 14.92
CA VAL A 152 -11.44 -20.53 14.80
C VAL A 152 -12.25 -21.62 14.07
N SER A 153 -13.52 -21.81 14.45
CA SER A 153 -14.41 -22.80 13.81
C SER A 153 -14.89 -22.35 12.43
N GLU A 154 -15.21 -23.31 11.55
CA GLU A 154 -15.78 -23.01 10.23
C GLU A 154 -17.12 -22.26 10.32
N SER A 155 -17.96 -22.59 11.31
CA SER A 155 -19.22 -21.88 11.58
C SER A 155 -19.01 -20.40 11.84
N ARG A 156 -18.01 -20.06 12.67
CA ARG A 156 -17.67 -18.66 12.96
C ARG A 156 -17.18 -17.93 11.71
N ILE A 157 -16.44 -18.60 10.84
CA ILE A 157 -15.96 -18.01 9.59
C ILE A 157 -17.13 -17.70 8.64
N MET A 158 -18.13 -18.58 8.57
CA MET A 158 -19.35 -18.32 7.77
C MET A 158 -20.13 -17.11 8.29
N GLU A 159 -20.29 -16.98 9.61
CA GLU A 159 -20.89 -15.80 10.24
C GLU A 159 -20.11 -14.51 9.93
N LEU A 160 -18.79 -14.56 10.00
CA LEU A 160 -17.94 -13.41 9.69
C LEU A 160 -18.07 -12.98 8.23
N LYS A 161 -18.08 -13.93 7.29
CA LYS A 161 -18.29 -13.63 5.87
C LYS A 161 -19.64 -12.97 5.62
N GLN A 162 -20.70 -13.46 6.27
CA GLN A 162 -22.03 -12.85 6.20
C GLN A 162 -22.02 -11.43 6.79
N THR A 163 -21.40 -11.24 7.95
CA THR A 163 -21.28 -9.92 8.61
C THR A 163 -20.51 -8.91 7.77
N LEU A 164 -19.50 -9.37 7.03
CA LEU A 164 -18.67 -8.54 6.16
C LEU A 164 -19.28 -8.35 4.76
N GLU A 165 -20.47 -8.91 4.51
CA GLU A 165 -21.15 -8.89 3.20
C GLU A 165 -20.27 -9.44 2.05
N ILE A 166 -19.45 -10.47 2.37
CA ILE A 166 -18.55 -11.11 1.40
C ILE A 166 -19.29 -12.28 0.74
N ASP A 167 -19.96 -11.96 -0.36
CA ASP A 167 -20.63 -12.93 -1.24
C ASP A 167 -19.84 -13.19 -2.54
N ASP A 168 -20.36 -14.08 -3.38
CA ASP A 168 -19.71 -14.45 -4.65
C ASP A 168 -19.64 -13.26 -5.63
N ALA A 169 -20.60 -12.33 -5.59
CA ALA A 169 -20.60 -11.15 -6.44
C ALA A 169 -19.47 -10.18 -6.04
N TYR A 170 -19.26 -9.98 -4.74
CA TYR A 170 -18.12 -9.22 -4.22
C TYR A 170 -16.79 -9.86 -4.61
N LEU A 171 -16.65 -11.19 -4.48
CA LEU A 171 -15.44 -11.89 -4.86
C LEU A 171 -15.17 -11.81 -6.38
N GLN A 172 -16.21 -11.88 -7.20
CA GLN A 172 -16.12 -11.68 -8.64
C GLN A 172 -15.65 -10.25 -8.98
N GLN A 173 -16.21 -9.24 -8.30
CA GLN A 173 -15.78 -7.85 -8.48
C GLN A 173 -14.31 -7.67 -8.08
N ARG A 174 -13.85 -8.29 -6.98
CA ARG A 174 -12.44 -8.27 -6.57
C ARG A 174 -11.54 -8.92 -7.61
N LEU A 175 -11.94 -10.05 -8.20
CA LEU A 175 -11.22 -10.71 -9.28
C LEU A 175 -11.07 -9.81 -10.52
N GLU A 176 -12.14 -9.13 -10.92
CA GLU A 176 -12.13 -8.19 -12.04
C GLU A 176 -11.20 -7.00 -11.78
N ASN A 177 -11.20 -6.47 -10.56
CA ASN A 177 -10.30 -5.40 -10.16
C ASN A 177 -8.83 -5.83 -10.26
N GLY A 178 -8.49 -7.04 -9.79
CA GLY A 178 -7.14 -7.58 -9.95
C GLY A 178 -6.76 -7.72 -11.44
N THR A 179 -7.69 -8.15 -12.28
CA THR A 179 -7.46 -8.25 -13.74
C THR A 179 -7.24 -6.87 -14.39
N LYS A 180 -7.94 -5.83 -13.94
CA LYS A 180 -7.71 -4.44 -14.39
C LYS A 180 -6.32 -3.96 -13.97
N LYS A 181 -5.88 -4.25 -12.74
CA LYS A 181 -4.54 -3.91 -12.24
C LYS A 181 -3.42 -4.56 -13.06
N LEU A 182 -3.57 -5.81 -13.47
CA LEU A 182 -2.62 -6.46 -14.40
C LEU A 182 -2.46 -5.68 -15.71
N LYS A 183 -3.57 -5.24 -16.31
CA LYS A 183 -3.53 -4.44 -17.56
C LYS A 183 -2.83 -3.10 -17.35
N GLN A 184 -2.88 -2.58 -16.13
CA GLN A 184 -2.21 -1.34 -15.71
C GLN A 184 -0.75 -1.56 -15.27
N LYS A 185 -0.22 -2.78 -15.40
CA LYS A 185 1.12 -3.19 -14.93
C LYS A 185 1.31 -3.11 -13.41
N ASP A 186 0.23 -3.06 -12.65
CA ASP A 186 0.25 -3.22 -11.19
C ASP A 186 0.13 -4.71 -10.84
N ASN A 187 1.23 -5.44 -11.02
CA ASN A 187 1.27 -6.88 -10.77
C ASN A 187 1.09 -7.22 -9.30
N GLN A 188 1.73 -6.46 -8.40
CA GLN A 188 1.61 -6.70 -6.96
C GLN A 188 0.16 -6.49 -6.50
N GLY A 189 -0.47 -5.37 -6.87
CA GLY A 189 -1.86 -5.09 -6.51
C GLY A 189 -2.86 -6.06 -7.11
N ALA A 190 -2.60 -6.58 -8.31
CA ALA A 190 -3.39 -7.65 -8.89
C ALA A 190 -3.31 -8.94 -8.07
N CYS A 191 -2.08 -9.33 -7.70
CA CYS A 191 -1.86 -10.52 -6.89
C CYS A 191 -2.45 -10.41 -5.48
N GLU A 192 -2.49 -9.21 -4.91
CA GLU A 192 -3.20 -8.96 -3.65
C GLU A 192 -4.70 -9.22 -3.76
N ASP A 193 -5.35 -8.77 -4.84
CA ASP A 193 -6.78 -9.05 -5.09
C ASP A 193 -7.04 -10.54 -5.33
N PHE A 194 -6.20 -11.21 -6.13
CA PHE A 194 -6.35 -12.64 -6.38
C PHE A 194 -6.13 -13.48 -5.12
N LYS A 195 -5.12 -13.14 -4.30
CA LYS A 195 -4.88 -13.79 -3.01
C LYS A 195 -6.04 -13.53 -2.06
N PHE A 196 -6.61 -12.34 -2.07
CA PHE A 196 -7.80 -12.04 -1.28
C PHE A 196 -8.95 -12.98 -1.66
N VAL A 197 -9.27 -13.13 -2.94
CA VAL A 197 -10.33 -14.05 -3.40
C VAL A 197 -10.07 -15.49 -2.98
N LYS A 198 -8.84 -15.99 -3.18
CA LYS A 198 -8.43 -17.32 -2.74
C LYS A 198 -8.60 -17.52 -1.24
N TYR A 199 -8.10 -16.58 -0.44
CA TYR A 199 -8.14 -16.64 1.02
C TYR A 199 -9.49 -16.21 1.61
N MET A 200 -10.49 -15.93 0.78
CA MET A 200 -11.91 -15.89 1.18
C MET A 200 -12.62 -17.23 0.97
N GLY A 201 -11.86 -18.27 0.62
CA GLY A 201 -12.36 -19.64 0.43
C GLY A 201 -12.89 -19.92 -0.97
N SER A 202 -12.62 -19.04 -1.94
CA SER A 202 -13.08 -19.20 -3.32
C SER A 202 -11.94 -19.68 -4.23
N LYS A 203 -12.29 -20.50 -5.22
CA LYS A 203 -11.35 -20.99 -6.24
C LYS A 203 -11.28 -20.11 -7.48
N LEU A 204 -12.08 -19.04 -7.55
CA LEU A 204 -12.22 -18.17 -8.72
C LEU A 204 -10.87 -17.58 -9.21
N ALA A 205 -9.89 -17.44 -8.32
CA ALA A 205 -8.60 -16.83 -8.62
C ALA A 205 -7.45 -17.83 -8.87
N ASP A 206 -7.68 -19.15 -8.75
CA ASP A 206 -6.60 -20.15 -8.73
C ASP A 206 -5.76 -20.14 -10.02
N GLU A 207 -6.41 -20.08 -11.18
CA GLU A 207 -5.71 -20.03 -12.47
C GLU A 207 -4.92 -18.72 -12.66
N LEU A 208 -5.49 -17.58 -12.25
CA LEU A 208 -4.83 -16.28 -12.34
C LEU A 208 -3.62 -16.21 -11.40
N LEU A 209 -3.73 -16.76 -10.19
CA LEU A 209 -2.62 -16.86 -9.25
C LEU A 209 -1.49 -17.71 -9.82
N ALA A 210 -1.81 -18.90 -10.34
CA ALA A 210 -0.83 -19.79 -10.93
C ALA A 210 -0.12 -19.17 -12.14
N LYS A 211 -0.83 -18.33 -12.90
CA LYS A 211 -0.28 -17.68 -14.10
C LYS A 211 0.56 -16.44 -13.80
N TYR A 212 0.12 -15.58 -12.88
CA TYR A 212 0.65 -14.23 -12.73
C TYR A 212 1.35 -13.95 -11.38
N CYS A 213 1.15 -14.78 -10.36
CA CYS A 213 1.54 -14.48 -8.98
C CYS A 213 2.48 -15.52 -8.36
N LYS A 214 3.47 -15.94 -9.15
CA LYS A 214 4.53 -16.86 -8.74
C LYS A 214 5.60 -16.16 -7.91
#